data_AF-A0A7Y2E7N4-F1
#
_entry.id   AF-A0A7Y2E7N4-F1
#
_cell.length_a   1.000
_cell.length_b   1.000
_cell.length_c   1.000
_cell.angle_alpha   90.00
_cell.angle_beta   90.00
_cell.angle_gamma   90.00
#
_symmetry.space_group_name_H-M   'P 1'
#
loop_
_entity.id
_entity.type
_entity.pdbx_description
1 polymer ?
#
loop_
_entity_poly.entity_id
_entity_poly.type
_entity_poly.pdbx_seq_one_letter_code
_entity_poly.pdbx_strand_id
1 'polypeptide(L)'
;MATSCLTHLECARCSERVDPGVLQTFCSCGGTWLARYNLEAAARSLNPETFLNRRVGFWSYPEVSPSQSDGASRGLGEGGTPLLPIRALPELELNLFAKDEGINPGGSFKARGMASAVSRAKELGASALALPSAGNAGVAAAQYGAFWNLPVHVALPVETPAPFRDAIQTHGATVYE
;
A
#
# COMPACT_ATOMS: atom_id res chain seq x y z
N MET A 1 8.99 -12.73 -16.48
CA MET A 1 8.55 -12.26 -15.15
C MET A 1 7.07 -11.97 -15.25
N ALA A 2 6.26 -12.37 -14.26
CA ALA A 2 4.82 -12.09 -14.29
C ALA A 2 4.58 -10.58 -14.17
N THR A 3 3.63 -10.05 -14.96
CA THR A 3 3.26 -8.64 -15.00
C THR A 3 1.87 -8.44 -14.40
N SER A 4 1.58 -7.21 -13.98
CA SER A 4 0.24 -6.84 -13.51
C SER A 4 -0.84 -7.17 -14.54
N CYS A 5 -1.93 -7.76 -14.06
CA CYS A 5 -3.15 -8.03 -14.82
C CYS A 5 -4.20 -6.92 -14.60
N LEU A 6 -3.79 -5.73 -14.16
CA LEU A 6 -4.67 -4.57 -14.00
C LEU A 6 -5.30 -4.19 -15.35
N THR A 7 -6.62 -4.05 -15.37
CA THR A 7 -7.38 -3.76 -16.59
C THR A 7 -7.92 -2.34 -16.60
N HIS A 8 -8.59 -1.93 -15.53
CA HIS A 8 -9.20 -0.62 -15.40
C HIS A 8 -9.42 -0.25 -13.94
N LEU A 9 -9.75 1.01 -13.71
CA LEU A 9 -10.35 1.46 -12.47
C LEU A 9 -11.86 1.54 -12.66
N GLU A 10 -12.62 1.07 -11.67
CA GLU A 10 -14.08 1.10 -11.68
C GLU A 10 -14.60 1.84 -10.44
N CYS A 11 -15.50 2.80 -10.63
CA CYS A 11 -16.08 3.54 -9.52
C CYS A 11 -16.98 2.61 -8.68
N ALA A 12 -16.73 2.57 -7.37
CA ALA A 12 -17.52 1.75 -6.44
C ALA A 12 -19.01 2.16 -6.33
N ARG A 13 -19.38 3.35 -6.84
CA ARG A 13 -20.73 3.92 -6.72
C ARG A 13 -21.52 3.91 -8.03
N CYS A 14 -20.94 4.44 -9.11
CA CYS A 14 -21.63 4.59 -10.39
C CYS A 14 -21.13 3.63 -11.47
N SER A 15 -20.16 2.76 -11.16
CA SER A 15 -19.56 1.80 -12.11
C SER A 15 -18.89 2.43 -13.35
N GLU A 16 -18.61 3.74 -13.32
CA GLU A 16 -17.78 4.40 -14.34
C GLU A 16 -16.42 3.70 -14.42
N ARG A 17 -15.87 3.58 -15.64
CA ARG A 17 -14.60 2.92 -15.90
C ARG A 17 -13.63 3.88 -16.54
N VAL A 18 -12.40 3.90 -16.04
CA VAL A 18 -11.34 4.77 -16.55
C VAL A 18 -10.04 4.00 -16.75
N ASP A 19 -9.21 4.52 -17.65
CA ASP A 19 -7.86 4.02 -17.92
C ASP A 19 -7.01 4.10 -16.64
N PRO A 20 -6.41 2.99 -16.17
CA PRO A 20 -5.59 3.00 -14.97
C PRO A 20 -4.22 3.66 -15.18
N GLY A 21 -3.84 3.95 -16.43
CA GLY A 21 -2.63 4.66 -16.86
C GLY A 21 -2.71 6.19 -16.73
N VAL A 22 -3.82 6.72 -16.25
CA VAL A 22 -4.01 8.15 -16.01
C VAL A 22 -4.05 8.41 -14.51
N LEU A 23 -3.44 9.51 -14.06
CA LEU A 23 -3.53 9.92 -12.66
C LEU A 23 -4.98 10.27 -12.31
N GLN A 24 -5.53 9.59 -11.32
CA GLN A 24 -6.91 9.75 -10.86
C GLN A 24 -6.94 10.22 -9.41
N THR A 25 -7.94 11.03 -9.05
CA THR A 25 -8.25 11.38 -7.66
C THR A 25 -9.50 10.62 -7.20
N PHE A 26 -10.68 11.11 -7.55
CA PHE A 26 -11.98 10.50 -7.26
C PHE A 26 -12.88 10.60 -8.48
N CYS A 27 -13.91 9.76 -8.53
CA CYS A 27 -14.90 9.82 -9.60
C CYS A 27 -15.73 11.10 -9.48
N SER A 28 -16.17 11.66 -10.61
CA SER A 28 -17.04 12.85 -10.67
C SER A 28 -18.31 12.73 -9.81
N CYS A 29 -18.80 11.50 -9.55
CA CYS A 29 -19.93 11.24 -8.65
C CYS A 29 -19.58 11.22 -7.14
N GLY A 30 -18.32 11.50 -6.79
CA GLY A 30 -17.77 11.44 -5.43
C GLY A 30 -17.44 10.01 -4.95
N GLY A 31 -17.41 9.02 -5.84
CA GLY A 31 -17.05 7.64 -5.53
C GLY A 31 -15.54 7.37 -5.57
N THR A 32 -15.11 6.31 -4.89
CA THR A 32 -13.73 5.83 -4.91
C THR A 32 -13.51 4.84 -6.05
N TRP A 33 -12.31 4.89 -6.63
CA TRP A 33 -11.88 3.97 -7.67
C TRP A 33 -11.44 2.61 -7.09
N LEU A 34 -11.98 1.53 -7.64
CA LEU A 34 -11.58 0.16 -7.38
C LEU A 34 -10.66 -0.34 -8.50
N ALA A 35 -9.51 -0.90 -8.15
CA ALA A 35 -8.65 -1.56 -9.13
C ALA A 35 -9.26 -2.90 -9.57
N ARG A 36 -9.45 -3.07 -10.89
CA ARG A 36 -10.02 -4.29 -11.48
C ARG A 36 -8.97 -5.05 -12.29
N TYR A 37 -8.91 -6.36 -12.11
CA TYR A 37 -7.89 -7.24 -12.69
C TYR A 37 -8.53 -8.33 -13.55
N ASN A 38 -7.82 -8.77 -14.58
CA ASN A 38 -8.14 -10.01 -15.28
C ASN A 38 -7.69 -11.20 -14.42
N LEU A 39 -8.59 -11.71 -13.57
CA LEU A 39 -8.28 -12.81 -12.64
C LEU A 39 -8.05 -14.15 -13.35
N GLU A 40 -8.68 -14.36 -14.51
CA GLU A 40 -8.45 -15.56 -15.33
C GLU A 40 -7.02 -15.58 -15.89
N ALA A 41 -6.50 -14.43 -16.31
CA ALA A 41 -5.11 -14.28 -16.72
C ALA A 41 -4.17 -14.43 -15.51
N ALA A 42 -4.47 -13.77 -14.38
CA ALA A 42 -3.68 -13.84 -13.17
C ALA A 42 -3.52 -15.29 -12.64
N ALA A 43 -4.60 -16.08 -12.66
CA ALA A 43 -4.60 -17.46 -12.18
C ALA A 43 -3.64 -18.39 -12.94
N ARG A 44 -3.24 -18.03 -14.17
CA ARG A 44 -2.28 -18.82 -14.97
C ARG A 44 -0.90 -18.87 -14.32
N SER A 45 -0.49 -17.81 -13.63
CA SER A 45 0.82 -17.72 -12.97
C SER A 45 0.73 -17.50 -11.46
N LEU A 46 -0.43 -17.15 -10.91
CA LEU A 46 -0.63 -17.05 -9.46
C LEU A 46 -1.09 -18.41 -8.90
N ASN A 47 -0.14 -19.32 -8.71
CA ASN A 47 -0.40 -20.66 -8.19
C ASN A 47 0.67 -21.07 -7.15
N PRO A 48 0.44 -22.11 -6.33
CA PRO A 48 1.39 -22.50 -5.27
C PRO A 48 2.80 -22.79 -5.79
N GLU A 49 2.94 -23.49 -6.90
CA GLU A 49 4.25 -23.88 -7.46
C GLU A 49 5.11 -22.69 -7.86
N THR A 50 4.51 -21.71 -8.55
CA THR A 50 5.19 -20.48 -8.92
C THR A 50 5.48 -19.60 -7.70
N PHE A 51 4.61 -19.62 -6.68
CA PHE A 51 4.77 -18.80 -5.48
C PHE A 51 5.95 -19.24 -4.62
N LEU A 52 6.23 -20.55 -4.53
CA LEU A 52 7.36 -21.10 -3.79
C LEU A 52 8.72 -20.56 -4.24
N ASN A 53 8.82 -20.13 -5.50
CA ASN A 53 10.04 -19.59 -6.08
C ASN A 53 10.13 -18.05 -6.00
N ARG A 54 9.16 -17.38 -5.38
CA ARG A 54 9.14 -15.92 -5.26
C ARG A 54 9.83 -15.47 -3.97
N ARG A 55 10.39 -14.25 -4.00
CA ARG A 55 10.71 -13.55 -2.74
C ARG A 55 9.42 -13.32 -1.98
N VAL A 56 9.42 -13.68 -0.69
CA VAL A 56 8.30 -13.45 0.22
C VAL A 56 8.25 -11.96 0.58
N GLY A 57 7.06 -11.36 0.46
CA GLY A 57 6.86 -9.93 0.70
C GLY A 57 5.53 -9.44 0.16
N PHE A 58 5.32 -8.12 0.19
CA PHE A 58 4.14 -7.50 -0.39
C PHE A 58 4.11 -7.67 -1.92
N TRP A 59 5.27 -7.56 -2.57
CA TRP A 59 5.42 -7.64 -4.02
C TRP A 59 5.47 -9.08 -4.58
N SER A 60 5.18 -10.10 -3.77
CA SER A 60 5.09 -11.49 -4.22
C SER A 60 3.91 -11.76 -5.16
N TYR A 61 3.03 -10.77 -5.38
CA TYR A 61 1.78 -10.90 -6.13
C TYR A 61 1.70 -9.90 -7.31
N PRO A 62 2.68 -9.88 -8.24
CA PRO A 62 2.71 -8.91 -9.33
C PRO A 62 1.44 -8.92 -10.19
N GLU A 63 0.77 -10.06 -10.35
CA GLU A 63 -0.44 -10.20 -11.15
C GLU A 63 -1.60 -9.32 -10.66
N VAL A 64 -1.70 -9.13 -9.34
CA VAL A 64 -2.74 -8.33 -8.68
C VAL A 64 -2.16 -7.07 -8.03
N SER A 65 -1.01 -6.60 -8.52
CA SER A 65 -0.41 -5.33 -8.15
C SER A 65 -0.93 -4.21 -9.06
N PRO A 66 -1.33 -3.04 -8.53
CA PRO A 66 -1.70 -1.89 -9.36
C PRO A 66 -0.48 -1.14 -9.92
N SER A 67 0.71 -1.34 -9.34
CA SER A 67 1.97 -0.81 -9.84
C SER A 67 2.53 -1.74 -10.92
N GLN A 68 2.98 -1.15 -12.03
CA GLN A 68 3.51 -1.88 -13.18
C GLN A 68 5.05 -1.94 -13.22
N SER A 69 5.74 -1.26 -12.31
CA SER A 69 7.18 -1.41 -12.15
C SER A 69 7.55 -2.77 -11.57
N ASP A 70 8.75 -3.26 -11.89
CA ASP A 70 9.26 -4.53 -11.35
C ASP A 70 9.43 -4.44 -9.83
N GLY A 71 8.40 -4.91 -9.11
CA GLY A 71 8.21 -4.75 -7.67
C GLY A 71 9.29 -5.42 -6.81
N ALA A 72 10.11 -6.31 -7.37
CA ALA A 72 11.22 -6.93 -6.64
C ALA A 72 12.35 -5.94 -6.30
N SER A 73 12.41 -4.77 -6.94
CA SER A 73 13.52 -3.80 -6.82
C SER A 73 13.19 -2.50 -6.08
N ARG A 74 11.95 -2.31 -5.62
CA ARG A 74 11.37 -0.97 -5.39
C ARG A 74 10.52 -0.79 -4.12
N GLY A 75 10.64 -1.70 -3.14
CA GLY A 75 9.97 -1.60 -1.84
C GLY A 75 10.97 -1.42 -0.69
N LEU A 76 10.47 -1.16 0.52
CA LEU A 76 11.27 -1.04 1.75
C LEU A 76 11.35 -2.35 2.54
N GLY A 77 10.85 -3.45 1.96
CA GLY A 77 10.80 -4.76 2.60
C GLY A 77 9.47 -5.06 3.29
N GLU A 78 8.41 -4.29 3.00
CA GLU A 78 7.07 -4.55 3.53
C GLU A 78 6.49 -5.90 3.08
N GLY A 79 5.64 -6.44 3.94
CA GLY A 79 5.01 -7.74 3.77
C GLY A 79 5.83 -8.89 4.33
N GLY A 80 5.42 -10.13 4.00
CA GLY A 80 6.09 -11.32 4.56
C GLY A 80 6.04 -11.45 6.09
N THR A 81 5.14 -10.71 6.74
CA THR A 81 5.08 -10.59 8.19
C THR A 81 4.74 -11.91 8.91
N PRO A 82 5.18 -12.13 10.15
CA PRO A 82 4.89 -13.35 10.91
C PRO A 82 3.39 -13.59 11.15
N LEU A 83 3.02 -14.86 11.22
CA LEU A 83 1.75 -15.31 11.80
C LEU A 83 2.08 -16.00 13.13
N LEU A 84 1.84 -15.29 14.24
CA LEU A 84 2.25 -15.69 15.57
C LEU A 84 1.13 -16.45 16.29
N PRO A 85 1.36 -17.66 16.82
CA PRO A 85 0.34 -18.37 17.59
C PRO A 85 0.13 -17.68 18.95
N ILE A 86 -1.12 -17.39 19.32
CA ILE A 86 -1.48 -16.87 20.64
C ILE A 86 -1.89 -18.03 21.54
N ARG A 87 -1.04 -18.36 22.51
CA ARG A 87 -1.27 -19.45 23.48
C ARG A 87 -1.75 -18.98 24.85
N ALA A 88 -1.86 -17.66 25.06
CA ALA A 88 -2.14 -17.05 26.35
C ALA A 88 -3.63 -17.03 26.73
N LEU A 89 -4.54 -17.43 25.82
CA LEU A 89 -5.99 -17.41 26.01
C LEU A 89 -6.59 -18.81 25.76
N PRO A 90 -6.20 -19.83 26.54
CA PRO A 90 -6.64 -21.21 26.33
C PRO A 90 -8.15 -21.41 26.51
N GLU A 91 -8.80 -20.55 27.29
CA GLU A 91 -10.25 -20.58 27.57
C GLU A 91 -11.13 -20.33 26.35
N LEU A 92 -10.57 -19.77 25.27
CA LEU A 92 -11.32 -19.56 24.04
C LEU A 92 -11.53 -20.84 23.24
N GLU A 93 -10.80 -21.93 23.53
CA GLU A 93 -10.86 -23.21 22.80
C GLU A 93 -10.71 -23.05 21.27
N LEU A 94 -9.90 -22.07 20.84
CA LEU A 94 -9.66 -21.72 19.43
C LEU A 94 -8.17 -21.73 19.10
N ASN A 95 -7.85 -22.05 17.83
CA ASN A 95 -6.52 -21.82 17.27
C ASN A 95 -6.35 -20.34 16.93
N LEU A 96 -5.91 -19.55 17.90
CA LEU A 96 -5.74 -18.11 17.76
C LEU A 96 -4.35 -17.74 17.23
N PHE A 97 -4.32 -16.83 16.24
CA PHE A 97 -3.08 -16.30 15.67
C PHE A 97 -3.14 -14.77 15.53
N ALA A 98 -2.00 -14.11 15.70
CA ALA A 98 -1.80 -12.71 15.38
C ALA A 98 -0.99 -12.58 14.09
N LYS A 99 -1.50 -11.81 13.13
CA LYS A 99 -0.73 -11.38 11.96
C LYS A 99 0.02 -10.10 12.33
N ASP A 100 1.32 -10.21 12.59
CA ASP A 100 2.11 -9.10 13.13
C ASP A 100 2.52 -8.11 12.03
N GLU A 101 1.62 -7.19 11.72
CA GLU A 101 1.87 -6.10 10.78
C GLU A 101 2.71 -4.95 11.36
N GLY A 102 3.06 -5.01 12.64
CA GLY A 102 3.86 -3.98 13.32
C GLY A 102 5.32 -3.96 12.90
N ILE A 103 5.82 -5.07 12.35
CA ILE A 103 7.22 -5.17 11.88
C ILE A 103 7.46 -4.61 10.48
N ASN A 104 6.40 -4.16 9.79
CA ASN A 104 6.56 -3.50 8.50
C ASN A 104 7.33 -2.16 8.65
N PRO A 105 7.96 -1.65 7.58
CA PRO A 105 8.47 -0.29 7.52
C PRO A 105 7.43 0.73 8.02
N GLY A 106 7.83 1.64 8.92
CA GLY A 106 6.91 2.61 9.51
C GLY A 106 5.99 2.03 10.58
N GLY A 107 6.24 0.79 11.05
CA GLY A 107 5.65 0.23 12.26
C GLY A 107 4.20 -0.23 12.14
N SER A 108 3.66 -0.39 10.92
CA SER A 108 2.25 -0.76 10.74
C SER A 108 1.92 -1.32 9.37
N PHE A 109 0.72 -1.90 9.25
CA PHE A 109 0.16 -2.38 7.97
C PHE A 109 0.05 -1.30 6.88
N LYS A 110 0.10 0.01 7.23
CA LYS A 110 0.00 1.11 6.27
C LYS A 110 1.15 1.11 5.25
N ALA A 111 2.26 0.45 5.59
CA ALA A 111 3.38 0.24 4.69
C ALA A 111 2.96 -0.39 3.35
N ARG A 112 2.13 -1.44 3.40
CA ARG A 112 1.66 -2.15 2.20
C ARG A 112 0.89 -1.23 1.25
N GLY A 113 -0.07 -0.49 1.79
CA GLY A 113 -0.89 0.43 1.02
C GLY A 113 -0.07 1.58 0.44
N MET A 114 0.85 2.15 1.22
CA MET A 114 1.69 3.26 0.77
C MET A 114 2.77 2.83 -0.21
N ALA A 115 3.35 1.64 -0.04
CA ALA A 115 4.23 1.02 -1.04
C ALA A 115 3.55 0.97 -2.40
N SER A 116 2.29 0.52 -2.44
CA SER A 116 1.50 0.49 -3.67
C SER A 116 1.15 1.89 -4.20
N ALA A 117 0.57 2.73 -3.35
CA ALA A 117 0.01 4.02 -3.76
C ALA A 117 1.09 5.00 -4.23
N VAL A 118 2.20 5.10 -3.48
CA VAL A 118 3.31 6.01 -3.78
C VAL A 118 4.05 5.57 -5.04
N SER A 119 4.33 4.27 -5.17
CA SER A 119 4.97 3.72 -6.39
C SER A 119 4.10 4.00 -7.61
N ARG A 120 2.79 3.78 -7.52
CA ARG A 120 1.88 4.04 -8.63
C ARG A 120 1.77 5.53 -8.96
N ALA A 121 1.69 6.40 -7.95
CA ALA A 121 1.67 7.84 -8.17
C ALA A 121 2.95 8.32 -8.88
N LYS A 122 4.11 7.81 -8.47
CA LYS A 122 5.40 8.10 -9.12
C LYS A 122 5.42 7.63 -10.59
N GLU A 123 4.96 6.41 -10.86
CA GLU A 123 4.85 5.86 -12.22
C GLU A 123 3.97 6.73 -13.13
N LEU A 124 2.88 7.27 -12.58
CA LEU A 124 1.92 8.12 -13.29
C LEU A 124 2.35 9.58 -13.39
N GLY A 125 3.56 9.93 -12.94
CA GLY A 125 4.12 11.27 -13.06
C GLY A 125 3.56 12.28 -12.05
N ALA A 126 3.03 11.83 -10.91
CA ALA A 126 2.67 12.76 -9.83
C ALA A 126 3.88 13.59 -9.39
N SER A 127 3.67 14.88 -9.17
CA SER A 127 4.70 15.80 -8.67
C SER A 127 4.80 15.83 -7.15
N ALA A 128 3.73 15.45 -6.46
CA ALA A 128 3.65 15.37 -5.00
C ALA A 128 2.48 14.48 -4.56
N LEU A 129 2.45 14.14 -3.27
CA LEU A 129 1.33 13.50 -2.60
C LEU A 129 0.80 14.39 -1.48
N ALA A 130 -0.51 14.36 -1.25
CA ALA A 130 -1.14 15.04 -0.13
C ALA A 130 -2.14 14.10 0.55
N LEU A 131 -2.12 14.05 1.89
CA LEU A 131 -3.09 13.27 2.66
C LEU A 131 -3.38 13.88 4.04
N PRO A 132 -4.64 13.80 4.52
CA PRO A 132 -4.96 14.07 5.91
C PRO A 132 -4.66 12.84 6.77
N SER A 133 -3.67 12.91 7.67
CA SER A 133 -3.37 11.80 8.58
C SER A 133 -2.67 12.24 9.88
N ALA A 134 -3.28 11.88 11.01
CA ALA A 134 -2.73 12.06 12.35
C ALA A 134 -1.88 10.86 12.84
N GLY A 135 -1.41 9.97 11.96
CA GLY A 135 -0.81 8.71 12.40
C GLY A 135 -0.08 7.90 11.34
N ASN A 136 -0.13 6.58 11.48
CA ASN A 136 0.62 5.61 10.69
C ASN A 136 0.56 5.79 9.16
N ALA A 137 -0.55 6.29 8.61
CA ALA A 137 -0.64 6.51 7.17
C ALA A 137 0.21 7.70 6.71
N GLY A 138 0.27 8.78 7.50
CA GLY A 138 1.17 9.91 7.26
C GLY A 138 2.63 9.50 7.36
N VAL A 139 3.00 8.74 8.40
CA VAL A 139 4.37 8.22 8.57
C VAL A 139 4.78 7.35 7.37
N ALA A 140 3.94 6.39 6.99
CA ALA A 140 4.21 5.55 5.84
C ALA A 140 4.29 6.38 4.54
N ALA A 141 3.35 7.31 4.31
CA ALA A 141 3.39 8.17 3.12
C ALA A 141 4.69 8.96 3.03
N ALA A 142 5.12 9.58 4.13
CA ALA A 142 6.39 10.32 4.20
C ALA A 142 7.59 9.41 3.91
N GLN A 143 7.63 8.22 4.53
CA GLN A 143 8.72 7.26 4.35
C GLN A 143 8.85 6.77 2.89
N TYR A 144 7.74 6.37 2.26
CA TYR A 144 7.76 5.93 0.86
C TYR A 144 7.94 7.09 -0.11
N GLY A 145 7.45 8.30 0.22
CA GLY A 145 7.71 9.51 -0.54
C GLY A 145 9.20 9.85 -0.59
N ALA A 146 9.88 9.78 0.55
CA ALA A 146 11.33 9.92 0.63
C ALA A 146 12.06 8.86 -0.23
N PHE A 147 11.65 7.60 -0.12
CA PHE A 147 12.21 6.50 -0.92
C PHE A 147 12.09 6.75 -2.43
N TRP A 148 10.98 7.31 -2.89
CA TRP A 148 10.71 7.59 -4.31
C TRP A 148 11.12 8.99 -4.79
N ASN A 149 11.73 9.80 -3.91
CA ASN A 149 11.96 11.22 -4.13
C ASN A 149 10.70 11.90 -4.70
N LEU A 150 9.59 11.75 -3.97
CA LEU A 150 8.29 12.32 -4.27
C LEU A 150 7.85 13.16 -3.06
N PRO A 151 7.72 14.48 -3.18
CA PRO A 151 7.26 15.35 -2.10
C PRO A 151 5.95 14.89 -1.47
N VAL A 152 5.86 14.96 -0.15
CA VAL A 152 4.67 14.56 0.62
C VAL A 152 4.23 15.70 1.52
N HIS A 153 2.94 15.99 1.47
CA HIS A 153 2.25 16.99 2.26
C HIS A 153 1.26 16.29 3.20
N VAL A 154 1.41 16.44 4.51
CA VAL A 154 0.55 15.80 5.50
C VAL A 154 -0.20 16.86 6.30
N ALA A 155 -1.52 16.86 6.20
CA ALA A 155 -2.37 17.64 7.09
C ALA A 155 -2.74 16.80 8.31
N LEU A 156 -2.51 17.32 9.51
CA LEU A 156 -2.75 16.61 10.77
C LEU A 156 -3.36 17.57 11.82
N PRO A 157 -4.28 17.11 12.67
CA PRO A 157 -4.79 17.94 13.78
C PRO A 157 -3.65 18.41 14.69
N VAL A 158 -3.73 19.63 15.21
CA VAL A 158 -2.78 20.20 16.17
C VAL A 158 -2.47 19.23 17.33
N GLU A 159 -3.48 18.47 17.75
CA GLU A 159 -3.45 17.56 18.91
C GLU A 159 -2.77 16.21 18.60
N THR A 160 -2.25 16.04 17.39
CA THR A 160 -1.55 14.82 16.98
C THR A 160 -0.33 14.60 17.87
N PRO A 161 -0.18 13.40 18.47
CA PRO A 161 0.98 13.08 19.30
C PRO A 161 2.31 13.33 18.58
N ALA A 162 3.25 13.96 19.28
CA ALA A 162 4.57 14.31 18.76
C ALA A 162 5.28 13.16 18.00
N PRO A 163 5.26 11.89 18.46
CA PRO A 163 5.93 10.81 17.74
C PRO A 163 5.52 10.64 16.27
N PHE A 164 4.23 10.88 15.94
CA PHE A 164 3.78 10.79 14.55
C PHE A 164 4.25 11.97 13.71
N ARG A 165 4.12 13.18 14.26
CA ARG A 165 4.60 14.41 13.62
C ARG A 165 6.10 14.35 13.36
N ASP A 166 6.87 13.99 14.37
CA ASP A 166 8.33 13.91 14.31
C ASP A 166 8.77 12.87 13.28
N ALA A 167 8.12 11.71 13.24
CA ALA A 167 8.42 10.67 12.24
C ALA A 167 8.10 11.14 10.81
N ILE A 168 6.98 11.83 10.61
CA ILE A 168 6.60 12.42 9.30
C ILE A 168 7.67 13.43 8.85
N GLN A 169 8.05 14.36 9.72
CA GLN A 169 9.02 15.41 9.41
C GLN A 169 10.44 14.86 9.21
N THR A 170 10.83 13.84 9.99
CA THR A 170 12.14 13.16 9.85
C THR A 170 12.29 12.52 8.48
N HIS A 171 11.21 12.05 7.87
CA HIS A 171 11.20 11.57 6.49
C HIS A 171 11.08 12.69 5.43
N GLY A 172 11.15 13.96 5.83
CA GLY A 172 11.20 15.11 4.91
C GLY A 172 9.84 15.56 4.35
N ALA A 173 8.73 15.05 4.89
CA ALA A 173 7.41 15.51 4.50
C ALA A 173 7.08 16.89 5.13
N THR A 174 6.30 17.69 4.40
CA THR A 174 5.79 18.97 4.90
C THR A 174 4.52 18.74 5.71
N VAL A 175 4.48 19.25 6.94
CA VAL A 175 3.33 19.13 7.85
C VAL A 175 2.49 20.40 7.84
N TYR A 176 1.17 20.25 7.82
CA TYR A 176 0.17 21.29 7.97
C TYR A 176 -0.70 20.96 9.19
N GLU A 177 -0.95 21.96 10.04
CA GLU A 177 -1.71 21.83 11.28
C GLU A 177 -3.08 22.50 11.21
#